data_AF-A0A438WI84-F1
#
_entry.id   AF-A0A438WI84-F1
#
_cell.length_a   1.000
_cell.length_b   1.000
_cell.length_c   1.000
_cell.angle_alpha   90.00
_cell.angle_beta   90.00
_cell.angle_gamma   90.00
#
_symmetry.space_group_name_H-M   'P 1'
#
loop_
_entity.id
_entity.type
_entity.pdbx_description
1 polymer ?
#
loop_
_entity_poly.entity_id
_entity_poly.type
_entity_poly.pdbx_seq_one_letter_code
_entity_poly.pdbx_strand_id
1 'polypeptide(L)'
;MGHVVLSTPIVTMFVVYSLLMLYIGFYFYKQNETTEDYFLGDRSMGPVISALSAGASDMSGWLLMGLPGALYVGGLINSHIAIGLSLGALINWVFVAKRLRIYTSV
;
A
#
# COMPACT_ATOMS: atom_id res chain seq x y z
N MET A 1 -21.74 -23.08 -9.40
CA MET A 1 -21.22 -21.70 -9.41
C MET A 1 -22.18 -20.84 -8.63
N GLY A 2 -21.78 -20.35 -7.45
CA GLY A 2 -22.65 -19.48 -6.65
C GLY A 2 -22.78 -18.13 -7.33
N HIS A 3 -24.00 -17.69 -7.62
CA HIS A 3 -24.24 -16.34 -8.09
C HIS A 3 -23.85 -15.38 -6.96
N VAL A 4 -22.81 -14.56 -7.19
CA VAL A 4 -22.47 -13.46 -6.28
C VAL A 4 -23.59 -12.44 -6.39
N VAL A 5 -24.49 -12.42 -5.41
CA VAL A 5 -25.59 -11.46 -5.36
C VAL A 5 -25.01 -10.15 -4.82
N LEU A 6 -24.92 -9.14 -5.67
CA LEU A 6 -24.55 -7.78 -5.27
C LEU A 6 -25.66 -7.23 -4.36
N SER A 7 -25.42 -7.26 -3.05
CA SER A 7 -26.36 -6.71 -2.08
C SER A 7 -26.25 -5.19 -2.06
N THR A 8 -27.37 -4.51 -1.78
CA THR A 8 -27.42 -3.04 -1.69
C THR A 8 -26.32 -2.48 -0.79
N PRO A 9 -26.01 -3.06 0.41
CA PRO A 9 -24.92 -2.57 1.25
C PRO A 9 -23.53 -2.65 0.60
N ILE A 10 -23.22 -3.74 -0.11
CA ILE A 10 -21.90 -3.92 -0.76
C ILE A 10 -21.71 -2.86 -1.85
N VAL A 11 -22.74 -2.64 -2.67
CA VAL A 11 -22.70 -1.63 -3.72
C VAL A 11 -22.56 -0.23 -3.13
N THR A 12 -23.31 0.08 -2.07
CA THR A 12 -23.21 1.38 -1.40
C THR A 12 -21.80 1.61 -0.84
N MET A 13 -21.23 0.65 -0.11
CA MET A 13 -19.87 0.79 0.44
C MET A 13 -18.83 0.98 -0.65
N PHE A 14 -18.91 0.20 -1.73
CA PHE A 14 -18.00 0.29 -2.86
C PHE A 14 -18.06 1.68 -3.51
N VAL A 15 -19.26 2.15 -3.87
CA VAL A 15 -19.45 3.45 -4.54
C VAL A 15 -19.00 4.59 -3.63
N VAL A 16 -19.39 4.58 -2.36
CA VAL A 16 -18.99 5.64 -1.41
C VAL A 16 -17.48 5.67 -1.24
N TYR A 17 -16.83 4.52 -1.05
CA TYR A 17 -15.38 4.44 -0.92
C TYR A 17 -14.66 4.95 -2.19
N SER A 18 -15.09 4.51 -3.37
CA SER A 18 -14.50 4.95 -4.63
C SER A 18 -14.65 6.46 -4.86
N LEU A 19 -15.84 7.02 -4.59
CA LEU A 19 -16.06 8.46 -4.72
C LEU A 19 -15.22 9.27 -3.72
N LEU A 20 -15.09 8.78 -2.48
CA LEU A 20 -14.25 9.42 -1.46
C LEU A 20 -12.78 9.42 -1.88
N MET A 21 -12.26 8.30 -2.39
CA MET A 21 -10.87 8.21 -2.88
C MET A 21 -10.61 9.16 -4.06
N LEU A 22 -11.54 9.24 -5.01
CA LEU A 22 -11.46 10.19 -6.12
C LEU A 22 -11.51 11.64 -5.64
N TYR A 23 -12.41 11.95 -4.69
CA TYR A 23 -12.52 13.27 -4.09
C TYR A 23 -11.22 13.71 -3.42
N ILE A 24 -10.59 12.85 -2.63
CA ILE A 24 -9.27 13.11 -2.03
C ILE A 24 -8.25 13.40 -3.13
N GLY A 25 -8.19 12.57 -4.18
CA GLY A 25 -7.28 12.78 -5.31
C GLY A 25 -7.46 14.14 -5.98
N PHE A 26 -8.69 14.53 -6.30
CA PHE A 26 -8.97 15.84 -6.93
C PHE A 26 -8.73 17.02 -6.00
N TYR A 27 -8.98 16.85 -4.70
CA TYR A 27 -8.72 17.88 -3.70
C TYR A 27 -7.22 18.20 -3.62
N PHE A 28 -6.37 17.18 -3.51
CA PHE A 28 -4.92 17.36 -3.42
C PHE A 28 -4.24 17.61 -4.78
N TYR A 29 -4.90 17.34 -5.90
CA TYR A 29 -4.37 17.63 -7.24
C TYR A 29 -3.99 19.12 -7.41
N LYS A 30 -4.78 20.03 -6.84
CA LYS A 30 -4.52 21.48 -6.91
C LYS A 30 -3.41 21.97 -5.98
N GLN A 31 -2.90 21.12 -5.09
CA GLN A 31 -1.85 21.48 -4.13
C GLN A 31 -0.44 21.28 -4.70
N ASN A 32 -0.29 20.57 -5.83
CA ASN A 32 0.99 20.26 -6.45
C ASN A 32 1.32 21.29 -7.55
N GLU A 33 2.02 22.38 -7.19
CA GLU A 33 2.42 23.41 -8.15
C GLU A 33 3.80 23.13 -8.77
N THR A 34 4.68 22.42 -8.06
CA THR A 34 6.02 22.07 -8.55
C THR A 34 6.26 20.56 -8.64
N THR A 35 7.23 20.18 -9.47
CA THR A 35 7.69 18.79 -9.60
C THR A 35 8.21 18.25 -8.27
N GLU A 36 8.83 19.10 -7.45
CA GLU A 36 9.35 18.71 -6.14
C GLU A 36 8.21 18.42 -5.16
N ASP A 37 7.15 19.24 -5.15
CA ASP A 37 5.95 18.98 -4.34
C ASP A 37 5.28 17.66 -4.71
N TYR A 38 5.22 17.36 -6.01
CA TYR A 38 4.60 16.14 -6.50
C TYR A 38 5.38 14.87 -6.13
N PHE A 39 6.72 14.90 -6.19
CA PHE A 39 7.54 13.72 -5.92
C PHE A 39 7.98 13.57 -4.46
N LEU A 40 8.21 14.68 -3.75
CA LEU A 40 8.73 14.69 -2.38
C LEU A 40 7.70 15.13 -1.34
N GLY A 41 6.51 15.62 -1.75
CA GLY A 41 5.47 16.10 -0.83
C GLY A 41 5.96 17.23 0.08
N ASP A 42 6.83 18.11 -0.46
CA ASP A 42 7.53 19.18 0.26
C ASP A 42 8.31 18.70 1.50
N ARG A 43 8.65 17.40 1.56
CA ARG A 43 9.26 16.72 2.73
C ARG A 43 8.47 16.92 4.04
N SER A 44 7.21 17.36 3.94
CA SER A 44 6.32 17.65 5.07
C SER A 44 5.63 16.40 5.60
N MET A 45 5.61 15.33 4.79
CA MET A 45 5.06 14.04 5.19
C MET A 45 5.95 13.39 6.24
N GLY A 46 5.49 13.42 7.49
CA GLY A 46 6.18 12.82 8.62
C GLY A 46 6.43 11.31 8.42
N PRO A 47 7.42 10.74 9.13
CA PRO A 47 7.90 9.37 8.91
C PRO A 47 6.81 8.30 9.05
N VAL A 48 5.81 8.51 9.91
CA VAL A 48 4.70 7.57 10.12
C VAL A 48 3.79 7.49 8.89
N ILE A 49 3.45 8.64 8.30
CA ILE A 49 2.56 8.73 7.13
C ILE A 49 3.27 8.12 5.91
N SER A 50 4.55 8.43 5.73
CA SER A 50 5.38 7.86 4.67
C SER A 50 5.54 6.34 4.80
N ALA A 51 5.71 5.81 6.01
CA ALA A 51 5.77 4.36 6.26
C ALA A 51 4.43 3.67 5.98
N LEU A 52 3.31 4.27 6.42
CA LEU A 52 1.97 3.75 6.15
C LEU A 52 1.67 3.74 4.64
N SER A 53 2.02 4.82 3.94
CA SER A 53 1.86 4.91 2.49
C SER A 53 2.71 3.87 1.76
N ALA A 54 3.97 3.67 2.17
CA ALA A 54 4.82 2.64 1.60
C ALA A 54 4.24 1.23 1.82
N GLY A 55 3.71 0.95 3.01
CA GLY A 55 3.02 -0.29 3.32
C GLY A 55 1.75 -0.50 2.50
N ALA A 56 0.93 0.53 2.34
CA ALA A 56 -0.27 0.47 1.50
C ALA A 56 0.08 0.17 0.02
N SER A 57 1.17 0.74 -0.49
CA SER A 57 1.65 0.48 -1.85
C SER A 57 2.15 -0.96 -2.05
N ASP A 58 2.74 -1.56 -1.02
CA ASP A 58 3.16 -2.97 -1.03
C ASP A 58 1.96 -3.94 -0.94
N MET A 59 0.85 -3.47 -0.36
CA MET A 59 -0.38 -4.24 -0.17
C MET A 59 -1.27 -4.26 -1.43
N SER A 60 -0.99 -5.18 -2.33
CA SER A 60 -1.90 -5.50 -3.45
C SER A 60 -2.94 -6.57 -3.07
N GLY A 61 -3.90 -6.82 -3.98
CA GLY A 61 -4.88 -7.91 -3.85
C GLY A 61 -4.26 -9.31 -3.65
N TRP A 62 -2.97 -9.46 -3.97
CA TRP A 62 -2.19 -10.66 -3.68
C TRP A 62 -2.12 -10.98 -2.19
N LEU A 63 -1.95 -9.99 -1.31
CA LEU A 63 -1.88 -10.27 0.13
C LEU A 63 -3.25 -10.58 0.72
N LEU A 64 -4.31 -9.98 0.19
CA LEU A 64 -5.67 -10.19 0.67
C LEU A 64 -6.25 -11.56 0.25
N MET A 65 -5.97 -12.00 -0.99
CA MET A 65 -6.57 -13.23 -1.56
C MET A 65 -5.52 -14.29 -1.92
N GLY A 66 -4.34 -13.88 -2.38
CA GLY A 66 -3.28 -14.79 -2.81
C GLY A 66 -2.60 -15.51 -1.65
N LEU A 67 -2.17 -14.79 -0.61
CA LEU A 67 -1.50 -15.40 0.55
C LEU A 67 -2.41 -16.39 1.30
N PRO A 68 -3.68 -16.07 1.63
CA PRO A 68 -4.59 -17.03 2.25
C PRO A 68 -4.95 -18.19 1.32
N GLY A 69 -5.08 -17.94 0.00
CA GLY A 69 -5.33 -18.99 -0.99
C GLY A 69 -4.17 -19.99 -1.08
N ALA A 70 -2.92 -19.50 -1.10
CA ALA A 70 -1.73 -20.34 -1.10
C ALA A 70 -1.58 -21.15 0.19
N LEU A 71 -1.90 -20.56 1.33
CA LEU A 71 -1.92 -21.25 2.63
C LEU A 71 -3.05 -22.29 2.72
N TYR A 72 -4.23 -21.99 2.18
CA TYR A 72 -5.37 -22.91 2.16
C TYR A 72 -5.05 -24.17 1.35
N VAL A 73 -4.39 -24.02 0.20
CA VAL A 73 -4.06 -25.15 -0.69
C VAL A 73 -2.80 -25.91 -0.24
N GLY A 74 -1.73 -25.21 0.13
CA GLY A 74 -0.46 -25.85 0.48
C GLY A 74 -0.21 -26.06 1.98
N GLY A 75 -1.11 -25.59 2.84
CA GLY A 75 -0.98 -25.69 4.29
C GLY A 75 0.06 -24.74 4.88
N LEU A 76 0.34 -24.92 6.18
CA LEU A 76 1.23 -24.04 6.95
C LEU A 76 2.68 -24.01 6.44
N ILE A 77 3.08 -24.96 5.60
CA ILE A 77 4.41 -24.95 4.98
C ILE A 77 4.63 -23.65 4.19
N ASN A 78 3.59 -23.07 3.59
CA ASN A 78 3.65 -21.81 2.84
C ASN A 78 3.80 -20.56 3.72
N SER A 79 3.82 -20.69 5.05
CA SER A 79 4.11 -19.58 5.96
C SER A 79 5.51 -18.98 5.78
N HIS A 80 6.43 -19.71 5.13
CA HIS A 80 7.74 -19.19 4.75
C HIS A 80 7.66 -17.94 3.87
N ILE A 81 6.56 -17.72 3.12
CA ILE A 81 6.35 -16.52 2.32
C ILE A 81 6.24 -15.29 3.23
N ALA A 82 5.46 -15.37 4.31
CA ALA A 82 5.31 -14.27 5.27
C ALA A 82 6.63 -13.98 6.00
N ILE A 83 7.37 -15.03 6.37
CA ILE A 83 8.69 -14.91 7.02
C ILE A 83 9.70 -14.26 6.06
N GLY A 84 9.74 -14.72 4.81
CA GLY A 84 10.64 -14.20 3.77
C GLY A 84 10.36 -12.75 3.42
N LEU A 85 9.08 -12.36 3.28
CA LEU A 85 8.70 -10.97 3.04
C LEU A 85 9.07 -10.06 4.22
N SER A 86 8.80 -10.50 5.45
CA SER A 86 9.13 -9.73 6.66
C SER A 86 10.64 -9.53 6.81
N LEU A 87 11.43 -10.60 6.64
CA LEU A 87 12.89 -10.52 6.68
C LEU A 87 13.46 -9.71 5.52
N GLY A 88 12.94 -9.89 4.31
CA GLY A 88 13.35 -9.14 3.13
C GLY A 88 13.10 -7.64 3.28
N ALA A 89 11.93 -7.27 3.80
CA ALA A 89 11.59 -5.88 4.11
C ALA A 89 12.52 -5.30 5.19
N LEU A 90 12.80 -6.05 6.26
CA LEU A 90 13.73 -5.63 7.31
C LEU A 90 15.15 -5.42 6.77
N ILE A 91 15.66 -6.34 5.97
CA ILE A 91 16.98 -6.24 5.34
C ILE A 91 17.02 -5.01 4.42
N ASN A 92 16.04 -4.86 3.53
CA ASN A 92 15.95 -3.70 2.64
C ASN A 92 15.96 -2.38 3.44
N TRP A 93 15.17 -2.31 4.52
CA TRP A 93 15.13 -1.15 5.40
C TRP A 93 16.49 -0.84 6.04
N VAL A 94 17.18 -1.84 6.57
CA VAL A 94 18.46 -1.64 7.27
C VAL A 94 19.58 -1.24 6.31
N PHE A 95 19.68 -1.90 5.15
CA PHE A 95 20.81 -1.73 4.23
C PHE A 95 20.61 -0.61 3.21
N VAL A 96 19.40 -0.44 2.68
CA VAL A 96 19.13 0.44 1.53
C VAL A 96 18.54 1.77 1.99
N ALA A 97 17.59 1.77 2.94
CA ALA A 97 16.88 3.00 3.32
C ALA A 97 17.82 4.08 3.89
N LYS A 98 18.82 3.70 4.70
CA LYS A 98 19.82 4.65 5.22
C LYS A 98 20.65 5.29 4.11
N ARG A 99 21.06 4.53 3.09
CA ARG A 99 21.84 5.07 1.97
C ARG A 99 21.00 6.03 1.14
N LEU A 100 19.78 5.64 0.76
CA LEU A 100 18.86 6.48 0.00
C LEU A 100 18.60 7.83 0.70
N ARG A 101 18.36 7.81 2.02
CA ARG A 101 18.13 9.06 2.77
C ARG A 101 19.29 10.04 2.72
N ILE A 102 20.53 9.55 2.71
CA ILE A 102 21.72 10.42 2.65
C ILE A 102 21.83 11.07 1.26
N TYR A 103 21.66 10.28 0.18
CA TYR A 103 21.78 10.78 -1.19
C TYR A 103 20.65 11.74 -1.61
N THR A 104 19.47 11.64 -1.00
CA THR A 104 18.34 12.56 -1.25
C THR A 104 18.37 13.80 -0.35
N SER A 105 19.33 13.92 0.60
CA SER A 105 19.36 15.06 1.54
C SER A 105 19.97 16.36 0.98
N VAL A 106 20.49 16.34 -0.25
CA VAL A 106 20.82 17.54 -1.03
C VAL A 106 19.56 18.22 -1.57
#